data_AF-A0A401U9C0-F1
#
_entry.id   AF-A0A401U9C0-F1
#
_cell.length_a   1.000
_cell.length_b   1.000
_cell.length_c   1.000
_cell.angle_alpha   90.00
_cell.angle_beta   90.00
_cell.angle_gamma   90.00
#
_symmetry.space_group_name_H-M   'P 1'
#
loop_
_entity.id
_entity.type
_entity.pdbx_description
1 polymer ?
#
loop_
_entity_poly.entity_id
_entity_poly.type
_entity_poly.pdbx_seq_one_letter_code
_entity_poly.pdbx_strand_id
1 'polypeptide(L)'
;MSTLAFAQTDERMERDIKVAEGVLSSLIKQQLEKDAWFPISVEGTYRSGYGITFSVPNFSNFPMNYMVTPRAPMAPRVHVQGGQGFGYTYSIETDEEGDVITEELRGKAVEEMEEAEEQMANAKQRMAEAEVAMRESEREMQRSLNGVTVVRSGAREKDKEELNKMLTEAAKTFLADYSSILSQLKPDERIIITNRATNEGGNRYWRFMGDEKRFFLSIEANGTDIKQYQTNKLTREQFVAKVKVVESEVLNERVQDLELLTTIIDRLYQPDLSKTFFTEQNTYYERLKDFGAIYHMQVFSSNQMERGYFTMPTQSAQKVTEEERNKKVKELYPTFEKELKENILEYGRTIKSLKPEESLVFNVRLTKCKECGIPSTIEITTKASVLSDYMSGKLDRNAALAKMEVKKGPNQ
;
A
#
# COMPACT_ATOMS: atom_id res chain seq x y z
N MET A 1 -25.77 -31.49 -8.91
CA MET A 1 -26.62 -30.27 -8.84
C MET A 1 -26.12 -29.21 -7.85
N SER A 2 -24.96 -29.35 -7.20
CA SER A 2 -24.53 -28.40 -6.15
C SER A 2 -23.68 -27.22 -6.64
N THR A 3 -23.18 -27.22 -7.88
CA THR A 3 -22.27 -26.18 -8.39
C THR A 3 -22.96 -24.93 -8.91
N LEU A 4 -24.20 -25.03 -9.41
CA LEU A 4 -24.96 -23.87 -9.91
C LEU A 4 -25.46 -22.94 -8.78
N ALA A 5 -25.70 -23.48 -7.59
CA ALA A 5 -26.17 -22.69 -6.44
C ALA A 5 -25.07 -21.81 -5.82
N PHE A 6 -23.79 -22.24 -5.88
CA PHE A 6 -22.66 -21.47 -5.34
C PHE A 6 -22.28 -20.28 -6.24
N ALA A 7 -22.36 -20.43 -7.56
CA ALA A 7 -22.04 -19.33 -8.49
C ALA A 7 -23.03 -18.16 -8.36
N GLN A 8 -24.32 -18.43 -8.09
CA GLN A 8 -25.34 -17.40 -7.98
C GLN A 8 -25.24 -16.57 -6.68
N THR A 9 -24.68 -17.15 -5.60
CA THR A 9 -24.48 -16.44 -4.32
C THR A 9 -23.34 -15.42 -4.39
N ASP A 10 -22.28 -15.71 -5.15
CA ASP A 10 -21.11 -14.84 -5.23
C ASP A 10 -21.42 -13.55 -6.00
N GLU A 11 -22.10 -13.63 -7.16
CA GLU A 11 -22.52 -12.44 -7.92
C GLU A 11 -23.44 -11.52 -7.12
N ARG A 12 -24.36 -12.11 -6.34
CA ARG A 12 -25.27 -11.34 -5.49
C ARG A 12 -24.50 -10.60 -4.40
N MET A 13 -23.57 -11.29 -3.72
CA MET A 13 -22.76 -10.69 -2.66
C MET A 13 -21.90 -9.55 -3.20
N GLU A 14 -21.24 -9.73 -4.35
CA GLU A 14 -20.45 -8.68 -5.00
C GLU A 14 -21.30 -7.44 -5.31
N ARG A 15 -22.51 -7.64 -5.85
CA ARG A 15 -23.45 -6.54 -6.08
C ARG A 15 -23.85 -5.83 -4.80
N ASP A 16 -24.18 -6.58 -3.74
CA ASP A 16 -24.57 -6.01 -2.44
C ASP A 16 -23.39 -5.20 -1.84
N ILE A 17 -22.15 -5.67 -2.01
CA ILE A 17 -20.93 -4.96 -1.62
C ILE A 17 -20.77 -3.66 -2.42
N LYS A 18 -20.98 -3.67 -3.75
CA LYS A 18 -20.94 -2.45 -4.56
C LYS A 18 -21.97 -1.42 -4.15
N VAL A 19 -23.17 -1.85 -3.78
CA VAL A 19 -24.18 -0.93 -3.22
C VAL A 19 -23.70 -0.37 -1.87
N ALA A 20 -23.18 -1.23 -0.99
CA ALA A 20 -22.64 -0.83 0.31
C ALA A 20 -21.46 0.15 0.21
N GLU A 21 -20.54 -0.03 -0.76
CA GLU A 21 -19.46 0.92 -1.06
C GLU A 21 -20.03 2.33 -1.35
N GLY A 22 -21.06 2.41 -2.19
CA GLY A 22 -21.72 3.68 -2.56
C GLY A 22 -22.42 4.36 -1.38
N VAL A 23 -23.09 3.58 -0.52
CA VAL A 23 -23.74 4.09 0.70
C VAL A 23 -22.69 4.60 1.69
N LEU A 24 -21.66 3.81 1.99
CA LEU A 24 -20.61 4.19 2.93
C LEU A 24 -19.84 5.43 2.44
N SER A 25 -19.50 5.49 1.14
CA SER A 25 -18.91 6.70 0.53
C SER A 25 -19.81 7.93 0.73
N SER A 26 -21.11 7.79 0.50
CA SER A 26 -22.07 8.90 0.67
C SER A 26 -22.16 9.37 2.12
N LEU A 27 -22.18 8.45 3.09
CA LEU A 27 -22.18 8.78 4.52
C LEU A 27 -20.91 9.51 4.94
N ILE A 28 -19.74 9.07 4.45
CA ILE A 28 -18.46 9.74 4.73
C ILE A 28 -18.47 11.15 4.13
N LYS A 29 -18.93 11.34 2.88
CA LYS A 29 -19.06 12.66 2.26
C LYS A 29 -20.01 13.58 3.02
N GLN A 30 -21.12 13.04 3.53
CA GLN A 30 -22.09 13.81 4.31
C GLN A 30 -21.48 14.31 5.62
N GLN A 31 -20.66 13.48 6.28
CA GLN A 31 -19.96 13.89 7.50
C GLN A 31 -18.93 14.97 7.20
N LEU A 32 -18.14 14.83 6.13
CA LEU A 32 -17.04 15.76 5.75
C LEU A 32 -17.44 17.19 5.34
N GLU A 33 -18.69 17.58 5.56
CA GLU A 33 -19.32 18.82 5.08
C GLU A 33 -19.31 18.98 3.54
N LYS A 34 -20.19 19.84 3.01
CA LYS A 34 -20.60 19.87 1.59
C LYS A 34 -19.51 20.20 0.57
N ASP A 35 -18.31 20.62 1.00
CA ASP A 35 -17.26 21.16 0.11
C ASP A 35 -16.12 20.18 -0.18
N ALA A 36 -16.21 18.92 0.26
CA ALA A 36 -15.32 17.84 -0.15
C ALA A 36 -15.54 17.49 -1.64
N TRP A 37 -14.94 18.28 -2.54
CA TRP A 37 -15.03 18.13 -4.00
C TRP A 37 -14.27 16.90 -4.55
N PHE A 38 -13.53 16.18 -3.70
CA PHE A 38 -12.72 15.05 -4.10
C PHE A 38 -13.50 13.72 -4.06
N PRO A 39 -13.22 12.79 -4.99
CA PRO A 39 -13.85 11.48 -4.98
C PRO A 39 -13.35 10.66 -3.78
N ILE A 40 -14.27 10.30 -2.88
CA ILE A 40 -14.02 9.29 -1.85
C ILE A 40 -14.27 7.93 -2.46
N SER A 41 -13.22 7.14 -2.66
CA SER A 41 -13.33 5.74 -3.12
C SER A 41 -13.36 4.80 -1.92
N VAL A 42 -14.43 4.02 -1.81
CA VAL A 42 -14.53 2.92 -0.85
C VAL A 42 -14.44 1.62 -1.64
N GLU A 43 -13.53 0.73 -1.23
CA GLU A 43 -13.35 -0.57 -1.87
C GLU A 43 -13.73 -1.68 -0.88
N GLY A 44 -14.76 -2.46 -1.22
CA GLY A 44 -15.22 -3.61 -0.46
C GLY A 44 -14.65 -4.91 -1.01
N THR A 45 -14.21 -5.79 -0.12
CA THR A 45 -13.76 -7.15 -0.47
C THR A 45 -14.38 -8.15 0.47
N TYR A 46 -14.92 -9.25 -0.07
CA TYR A 46 -15.46 -10.36 0.72
C TYR A 46 -14.49 -11.54 0.73
N ARG A 47 -14.36 -12.17 1.90
CA ARG A 47 -13.61 -13.40 2.08
C ARG A 47 -14.46 -14.37 2.91
N SER A 48 -14.79 -15.53 2.34
CA SER A 48 -15.64 -16.50 3.03
C SER A 48 -15.02 -16.98 4.34
N GLY A 49 -15.84 -17.07 5.40
CA GLY A 49 -15.40 -17.42 6.75
C GLY A 49 -14.74 -16.26 7.51
N TYR A 50 -14.52 -15.13 6.85
CA TYR A 50 -13.99 -13.91 7.48
C TYR A 50 -14.99 -12.77 7.45
N GLY A 51 -15.66 -12.57 6.32
CA GLY A 51 -16.63 -11.51 6.08
C GLY A 51 -16.10 -10.44 5.14
N ILE A 52 -16.50 -9.19 5.38
CA ILE A 52 -16.35 -8.09 4.42
C ILE A 52 -15.40 -7.04 4.99
N THR A 53 -14.42 -6.61 4.20
CA THR A 53 -13.54 -5.49 4.53
C THR A 53 -13.78 -4.35 3.54
N PHE A 54 -14.19 -3.19 4.05
CA PHE A 54 -14.22 -1.92 3.32
C PHE A 54 -12.94 -1.13 3.61
N SER A 55 -12.16 -0.87 2.57
CA SER A 55 -11.02 0.04 2.59
C SER A 55 -11.52 1.44 2.25
N VAL A 56 -11.26 2.40 3.13
CA VAL A 56 -11.51 3.84 2.90
C VAL A 56 -10.18 4.57 2.69
N PRO A 57 -10.17 5.75 2.06
CA PRO A 57 -8.94 6.49 1.85
C PRO A 57 -8.33 6.91 3.20
N ASN A 58 -6.99 6.91 3.27
CA ASN A 58 -6.32 7.50 4.42
C ASN A 58 -6.28 9.02 4.28
N PHE A 59 -7.15 9.72 5.01
CA PHE A 59 -7.26 11.17 4.99
C PHE A 59 -6.01 11.89 5.52
N SER A 60 -5.11 11.19 6.23
CA SER A 60 -3.88 11.81 6.78
C SER A 60 -2.96 12.39 5.72
N ASN A 61 -3.03 11.90 4.48
CA ASN A 61 -2.16 12.34 3.38
C ASN A 61 -2.86 13.32 2.44
N PHE A 62 -4.12 13.69 2.71
CA PHE A 62 -4.81 14.67 1.89
C PHE A 62 -4.27 16.05 2.25
N PRO A 63 -3.80 16.85 1.28
CA PRO A 63 -3.41 18.23 1.55
C PRO A 63 -4.64 19.00 2.05
N MET A 64 -4.74 19.16 3.38
CA MET A 64 -5.85 19.85 4.06
C MET A 64 -6.07 21.29 3.57
N ASN A 65 -5.07 21.89 2.90
CA ASN A 65 -5.21 23.16 2.19
C ASN A 65 -6.38 23.16 1.18
N TYR A 66 -6.80 22.00 0.68
CA TYR A 66 -7.96 21.86 -0.22
C TYR A 66 -9.28 21.57 0.49
N MET A 67 -9.28 21.30 1.81
CA MET A 67 -10.47 20.89 2.55
C MET A 67 -11.04 21.99 3.47
N VAL A 68 -10.24 22.98 3.91
CA VAL A 68 -10.67 23.90 4.99
C VAL A 68 -10.40 25.39 4.69
N THR A 69 -10.18 25.79 3.44
CA THR A 69 -10.14 27.24 3.13
C THR A 69 -11.45 27.71 2.47
N PRO A 70 -12.27 28.55 3.13
CA PRO A 70 -13.27 29.31 2.41
C PRO A 70 -12.53 30.15 1.35
N ARG A 71 -12.86 29.92 0.07
CA ARG A 71 -12.19 30.50 -1.10
C ARG A 71 -11.89 31.99 -0.90
N ALA A 72 -10.64 32.33 -0.65
CA ALA A 72 -10.11 33.58 -1.17
C ALA A 72 -9.92 33.41 -2.69
N PRO A 73 -10.29 34.40 -3.53
CA PRO A 73 -10.18 34.28 -4.98
C PRO A 73 -8.72 34.07 -5.38
N MET A 74 -8.41 32.90 -5.94
CA MET A 74 -7.06 32.58 -6.43
C MET A 74 -6.77 33.38 -7.71
N ALA A 75 -5.64 34.07 -7.75
CA ALA A 75 -5.11 34.69 -8.96
C ALA A 75 -4.66 33.62 -9.98
N PRO A 76 -4.81 33.86 -11.29
CA PRO A 76 -4.51 32.89 -12.34
C PRO A 76 -3.01 32.58 -12.41
N ARG A 77 -2.66 31.29 -12.53
CA ARG A 77 -1.29 30.82 -12.79
C ARG A 77 -1.10 30.57 -14.28
N VAL A 78 -0.04 31.13 -14.86
CA VAL A 78 0.42 30.87 -16.24
C VAL A 78 1.43 29.72 -16.21
N HIS A 79 1.27 28.70 -17.06
CA HIS A 79 2.28 27.66 -17.29
C HIS A 79 3.07 28.00 -18.55
N VAL A 80 4.39 28.08 -18.44
CA VAL A 80 5.31 28.25 -19.58
C VAL A 80 6.02 26.91 -19.81
N GLN A 81 5.83 26.35 -21.00
CA GLN A 81 6.40 25.07 -21.43
C GLN A 81 7.70 25.33 -22.22
N GLY A 82 8.86 25.03 -21.64
CA GLY A 82 10.17 25.19 -22.29
C GLY A 82 10.51 23.98 -23.18
N GLY A 83 10.91 24.24 -24.43
CA GLY A 83 11.20 23.25 -25.48
C GLY A 83 12.62 22.65 -25.45
N GLN A 84 12.75 21.50 -26.11
CA GLN A 84 13.91 20.61 -26.22
C GLN A 84 15.04 21.19 -27.12
N GLY A 85 16.30 20.87 -26.79
CA GLY A 85 17.50 21.28 -27.52
C GLY A 85 17.87 20.40 -28.72
N PHE A 86 18.49 21.03 -29.73
CA PHE A 86 19.02 20.41 -30.96
C PHE A 86 20.54 20.25 -30.88
N GLY A 87 21.08 19.17 -31.46
CA GLY A 87 22.52 19.00 -31.73
C GLY A 87 22.73 18.63 -33.20
N TYR A 88 23.74 19.22 -33.84
CA TYR A 88 24.11 18.96 -35.24
C TYR A 88 25.36 18.06 -35.30
N THR A 89 25.38 17.15 -36.27
CA THR A 89 26.55 16.34 -36.65
C THR A 89 26.89 16.63 -38.10
N TYR A 90 28.15 16.98 -38.38
CA TYR A 90 28.65 17.18 -39.74
C TYR A 90 29.49 15.95 -40.14
N SER A 91 29.31 15.49 -41.37
CA SER A 91 30.16 14.48 -42.01
C SER A 91 30.85 15.13 -43.20
N ILE A 92 32.18 15.05 -43.24
CA ILE A 92 33.01 15.52 -44.34
C ILE A 92 33.37 14.30 -45.19
N GLU A 93 33.02 14.31 -46.47
CA GLU A 93 33.46 13.31 -47.44
C GLU A 93 34.75 13.79 -48.13
N THR A 94 35.74 12.91 -48.22
CA THR A 94 37.00 13.10 -48.97
C THR A 94 37.05 12.08 -50.11
N ASP A 95 37.61 12.46 -51.26
CA ASP A 95 37.87 11.53 -52.37
C ASP A 95 39.19 10.76 -52.19
N GLU A 96 39.40 9.74 -53.03
CA GLU A 96 40.46 8.72 -52.88
C GLU A 96 41.89 9.24 -53.07
N GLU A 97 42.09 10.49 -53.49
CA GLU A 97 43.43 11.09 -53.67
C GLU A 97 43.75 12.17 -52.62
N GLY A 98 42.82 12.50 -51.72
CA GLY A 98 43.10 13.32 -50.53
C GLY A 98 43.42 14.79 -50.82
N ASP A 99 43.14 15.30 -52.01
CA ASP A 99 43.35 16.70 -52.37
C ASP A 99 42.07 17.52 -52.14
N VAL A 100 42.14 18.39 -51.14
CA VAL A 100 41.05 19.29 -50.75
C VAL A 100 40.76 20.29 -51.87
N ILE A 101 39.52 20.26 -52.37
CA ILE A 101 38.99 21.22 -53.35
C ILE A 101 39.07 22.65 -52.77
N THR A 102 40.08 23.37 -53.25
CA THR A 102 40.22 24.81 -53.58
C THR A 102 39.33 25.83 -52.84
N GLU A 103 40.00 26.86 -52.29
CA GLU A 103 39.59 28.12 -51.61
C GLU A 103 38.12 28.56 -51.51
N GLU A 104 37.24 28.20 -52.45
CA GLU A 104 35.81 28.55 -52.46
C GLU A 104 35.03 27.88 -51.31
N LEU A 105 35.40 26.65 -50.92
CA LEU A 105 34.84 25.97 -49.74
C LEU A 105 35.31 26.61 -48.42
N ARG A 106 36.51 27.20 -48.41
CA ARG A 106 37.06 27.87 -47.23
C ARG A 106 36.35 29.20 -46.97
N GLY A 107 35.94 29.91 -48.02
CA GLY A 107 35.11 31.12 -47.90
C GLY A 107 33.74 30.81 -47.29
N LYS A 108 33.05 29.79 -47.79
CA LYS A 108 31.73 29.37 -47.26
C LYS A 108 31.80 28.85 -45.82
N ALA A 109 32.84 28.09 -45.48
CA ALA A 109 33.04 27.61 -44.12
C ALA A 109 33.32 28.75 -43.12
N VAL A 110 33.98 29.83 -43.55
CA VAL A 110 34.20 31.02 -42.70
C VAL A 110 32.91 31.80 -42.51
N GLU A 111 32.10 31.97 -43.56
CA GLU A 111 30.79 32.63 -43.48
C GLU A 111 29.81 31.83 -42.59
N GLU A 112 29.74 30.50 -42.75
CA GLU A 112 28.91 29.63 -41.88
C GLU A 112 29.39 29.63 -40.42
N MET A 113 30.71 29.71 -40.17
CA MET A 113 31.24 29.86 -38.82
C MET A 113 30.89 31.21 -38.20
N GLU A 114 30.96 32.30 -38.96
CA GLU A 114 30.63 33.65 -38.48
C GLU A 114 29.13 33.74 -38.13
N GLU A 115 28.26 33.18 -38.97
CA GLU A 115 26.82 33.06 -38.67
C GLU A 115 26.55 32.16 -37.44
N ALA A 116 27.29 31.05 -37.31
CA ALA A 116 27.17 30.17 -36.15
C ALA A 116 27.63 30.85 -34.84
N GLU A 117 28.70 31.64 -34.89
CA GLU A 117 29.17 32.43 -33.75
C GLU A 117 28.16 33.51 -33.36
N GLU A 118 27.54 34.20 -34.32
CA GLU A 118 26.47 35.18 -34.05
C GLU A 118 25.23 34.52 -33.43
N GLN A 119 24.82 33.35 -33.95
CA GLN A 119 23.72 32.57 -33.38
C GLN A 119 24.05 32.10 -31.96
N MET A 120 25.29 31.67 -31.70
CA MET A 120 25.73 31.22 -30.39
C MET A 120 25.80 32.39 -29.39
N ALA A 121 26.24 33.58 -29.82
CA ALA A 121 26.22 34.80 -29.02
C ALA A 121 24.80 35.19 -28.62
N ASN A 122 23.87 35.20 -29.59
CA ASN A 122 22.45 35.47 -29.34
C ASN A 122 21.81 34.42 -28.41
N ALA A 123 22.12 33.14 -28.60
CA ALA A 123 21.64 32.07 -27.73
C ALA A 123 22.15 32.23 -26.29
N LYS A 124 23.43 32.58 -26.12
CA LYS A 124 24.05 32.81 -24.81
C LYS A 124 23.43 34.02 -24.10
N GLN A 125 23.09 35.07 -24.83
CA GLN A 125 22.39 36.23 -24.27
C GLN A 125 20.98 35.86 -23.79
N ARG A 126 20.22 35.09 -24.58
CA ARG A 126 18.88 34.63 -24.18
C ARG A 126 18.91 33.68 -22.98
N MET A 127 19.94 32.84 -22.86
CA MET A 127 20.12 32.00 -21.67
C MET A 127 20.44 32.83 -20.42
N ALA A 128 21.27 33.87 -20.54
CA ALA A 128 21.58 34.77 -19.43
C ALA A 128 20.34 35.54 -18.95
N GLU A 129 19.51 36.02 -19.88
CA GLU A 129 18.23 36.68 -19.56
C GLU A 129 17.25 35.71 -18.89
N ALA A 130 17.16 34.47 -19.38
CA ALA A 130 16.32 33.43 -18.79
C ALA A 130 16.79 33.03 -17.37
N GLU A 131 18.10 32.98 -17.12
CA GLU A 131 18.64 32.70 -15.78
C GLU A 131 18.30 33.81 -14.78
N VAL A 132 18.39 35.08 -15.20
CA VAL A 132 18.00 36.22 -14.35
C VAL A 132 16.49 36.16 -14.05
N ALA A 133 15.65 35.91 -15.06
CA ALA A 133 14.21 35.77 -14.87
C ALA A 133 13.86 34.59 -13.94
N MET A 134 14.57 33.46 -14.05
CA MET A 134 14.38 32.34 -13.11
C MET A 134 14.80 32.71 -11.69
N ARG A 135 15.93 33.39 -11.49
CA ARG A 135 16.37 33.83 -10.15
C ARG A 135 15.40 34.84 -9.53
N GLU A 136 14.80 35.72 -10.32
CA GLU A 136 13.77 36.65 -9.83
C GLU A 136 12.48 35.91 -9.45
N SER A 137 12.03 34.99 -10.29
CA SER A 137 10.88 34.13 -9.99
C SER A 137 11.10 33.28 -8.73
N GLU A 138 12.31 32.74 -8.54
CA GLU A 138 12.69 31.98 -7.36
C GLU A 138 12.69 32.87 -6.11
N ARG A 139 13.22 34.10 -6.19
CA ARG A 139 13.16 35.08 -5.09
C ARG A 139 11.73 35.48 -4.75
N GLU A 140 10.85 35.67 -5.73
CA GLU A 140 9.43 35.93 -5.48
C GLU A 140 8.72 34.73 -4.85
N MET A 141 9.00 33.51 -5.34
CA MET A 141 8.50 32.29 -4.74
C MET A 141 8.96 32.16 -3.29
N GLN A 142 10.23 32.45 -3.01
CA GLN A 142 10.80 32.39 -1.66
C GLN A 142 10.21 33.48 -0.74
N ARG A 143 9.92 34.68 -1.25
CA ARG A 143 9.17 35.71 -0.53
C ARG A 143 7.72 35.28 -0.24
N SER A 144 7.07 34.61 -1.18
CA SER A 144 5.73 34.05 -0.98
C SER A 144 5.73 32.96 0.09
N LEU A 145 6.75 32.10 0.11
CA LEU A 145 6.92 31.04 1.10
C LEU A 145 7.24 31.58 2.50
N ASN A 146 8.04 32.64 2.60
CA ASN A 146 8.36 33.28 3.89
C ASN A 146 7.17 34.08 4.47
N GLY A 147 6.18 34.44 3.65
CA GLY A 147 4.92 35.06 4.09
C GLY A 147 3.85 34.05 4.52
N VAL A 148 3.99 32.77 4.16
CA VAL A 148 3.14 31.69 4.68
C VAL A 148 3.64 31.38 6.09
N THR A 149 3.05 32.06 7.06
CA THR A 149 3.19 31.73 8.48
C THR A 149 2.95 30.23 8.62
N VAL A 150 3.96 29.48 9.05
CA VAL A 150 3.86 28.06 9.37
C VAL A 150 2.74 27.91 10.39
N VAL A 151 1.55 27.55 9.91
CA VAL A 151 0.41 27.23 10.77
C VAL A 151 0.83 26.00 11.56
N ARG A 152 1.05 26.26 12.86
CA ARG A 152 1.50 25.35 13.91
C ARG A 152 0.93 23.95 13.78
N SER A 153 1.78 22.95 14.00
CA SER A 153 1.49 21.52 14.10
C SER A 153 0.25 21.16 14.94
N GLY A 154 -0.12 21.98 15.93
CA GLY A 154 -1.30 21.74 16.78
C GLY A 154 -2.66 21.91 16.11
N ALA A 155 -2.77 22.65 14.99
CA ALA A 155 -4.01 22.71 14.22
C ALA A 155 -4.26 21.39 13.47
N ARG A 156 -3.20 20.82 12.88
CA ARG A 156 -3.26 19.56 12.12
C ARG A 156 -3.64 18.34 12.97
N GLU A 157 -3.30 18.32 14.25
CA GLU A 157 -3.61 17.18 15.14
C GLU A 157 -5.11 17.17 15.50
N LYS A 158 -5.69 18.35 15.76
CA LYS A 158 -7.14 18.50 15.99
C LYS A 158 -7.95 18.09 14.76
N ASP A 159 -7.51 18.49 13.56
CA ASP A 159 -8.19 18.11 12.32
C ASP A 159 -8.19 16.60 12.09
N LYS A 160 -7.12 15.89 12.49
CA LYS A 160 -7.02 14.42 12.38
C LYS A 160 -7.98 13.71 13.33
N GLU A 161 -8.04 14.14 14.58
CA GLU A 161 -8.96 13.57 15.57
C GLU A 161 -10.42 13.79 15.14
N GLU A 162 -10.73 14.96 14.60
CA GLU A 162 -12.04 15.28 14.04
C GLU A 162 -12.39 14.39 12.83
N LEU A 163 -11.49 14.25 11.86
CA LEU A 163 -11.67 13.35 10.71
C LEU A 163 -11.91 11.90 11.13
N ASN A 164 -11.16 11.41 12.12
CA ASN A 164 -11.31 10.06 12.65
C ASN A 164 -12.67 9.86 13.33
N LYS A 165 -13.09 10.84 14.13
CA LYS A 165 -14.39 10.83 14.76
C LYS A 165 -15.52 10.81 13.73
N MET A 166 -15.43 11.66 12.70
CA MET A 166 -16.40 11.71 11.60
C MET A 166 -16.49 10.39 10.83
N LEU A 167 -15.34 9.78 10.52
CA LEU A 167 -15.28 8.49 9.85
C LEU A 167 -15.85 7.38 10.75
N THR A 168 -15.56 7.42 12.05
CA THR A 168 -16.11 6.50 13.04
C THR A 168 -17.63 6.62 13.16
N GLU A 169 -18.16 7.83 13.15
CA GLU A 169 -19.62 8.08 13.18
C GLU A 169 -20.30 7.63 11.88
N ALA A 170 -19.71 7.91 10.72
CA ALA A 170 -20.20 7.41 9.42
C ALA A 170 -20.22 5.87 9.38
N ALA A 171 -19.14 5.24 9.83
CA ALA A 171 -19.02 3.78 9.88
C ALA A 171 -20.01 3.15 10.86
N LYS A 172 -20.18 3.71 12.06
CA LYS A 172 -21.19 3.23 13.03
C LYS A 172 -22.61 3.35 12.47
N THR A 173 -22.91 4.45 11.80
CA THR A 173 -24.20 4.69 11.13
C THR A 173 -24.41 3.68 10.00
N PHE A 174 -23.40 3.45 9.17
CA PHE A 174 -23.43 2.43 8.13
C PHE A 174 -23.71 1.04 8.70
N LEU A 175 -22.96 0.64 9.73
CA LEU A 175 -23.07 -0.68 10.35
C LEU A 175 -24.42 -0.89 11.03
N ALA A 176 -24.97 0.14 11.67
CA ALA A 176 -26.31 0.05 12.26
C ALA A 176 -27.37 0.04 11.17
N ASP A 177 -27.41 1.07 10.33
CA ASP A 177 -28.62 1.39 9.57
C ASP A 177 -28.62 0.76 8.16
N TYR A 178 -27.46 0.33 7.65
CA TYR A 178 -27.29 -0.14 6.27
C TYR A 178 -26.62 -1.52 6.14
N SER A 179 -26.17 -2.14 7.22
CA SER A 179 -25.58 -3.49 7.19
C SER A 179 -26.55 -4.58 6.71
N SER A 180 -27.86 -4.32 6.74
CA SER A 180 -28.90 -5.22 6.21
C SER A 180 -28.78 -5.47 4.70
N ILE A 181 -28.16 -4.55 3.96
CA ILE A 181 -27.81 -4.73 2.54
C ILE A 181 -26.95 -5.99 2.38
N LEU A 182 -26.08 -6.26 3.37
CA LEU A 182 -25.15 -7.38 3.40
C LEU A 182 -25.78 -8.62 4.07
N SER A 183 -27.05 -8.87 3.78
CA SER A 183 -27.88 -9.95 4.40
C SER A 183 -27.29 -11.37 4.30
N GLN A 184 -26.40 -11.59 3.34
CA GLN A 184 -25.75 -12.88 3.09
C GLN A 184 -24.58 -13.17 4.04
N LEU A 185 -24.16 -12.20 4.87
CA LEU A 185 -23.08 -12.36 5.83
C LEU A 185 -23.43 -13.44 6.86
N LYS A 186 -22.51 -14.38 7.09
CA LYS A 186 -22.72 -15.45 8.08
C LYS A 186 -22.57 -14.90 9.51
N PRO A 187 -23.15 -15.56 10.54
CA PRO A 187 -23.07 -15.07 11.91
C PRO A 187 -21.63 -15.02 12.45
N ASP A 188 -20.78 -15.96 12.03
CA ASP A 188 -19.37 -16.09 12.39
C ASP A 188 -18.43 -15.14 11.61
N GLU A 189 -18.94 -14.48 10.58
CA GLU A 189 -18.20 -13.49 9.79
C GLU A 189 -18.35 -12.09 10.38
N ARG A 190 -17.55 -11.12 9.92
CA ARG A 190 -17.55 -9.73 10.41
C ARG A 190 -17.48 -8.70 9.29
N ILE A 191 -17.92 -7.49 9.58
CA ILE A 191 -17.71 -6.32 8.71
C ILE A 191 -16.60 -5.47 9.33
N ILE A 192 -15.60 -5.12 8.52
CA ILE A 192 -14.47 -4.28 8.91
C ILE A 192 -14.43 -3.07 7.99
N ILE A 193 -14.37 -1.88 8.58
CA ILE A 193 -14.13 -0.63 7.85
C ILE A 193 -12.77 -0.11 8.29
N THR A 194 -11.83 0.03 7.36
CA THR A 194 -10.45 0.41 7.67
C THR A 194 -9.89 1.40 6.67
N ASN A 195 -9.05 2.32 7.12
CA ASN A 195 -8.30 3.22 6.24
C ASN A 195 -7.00 2.59 5.71
N ARG A 196 -6.79 1.29 5.93
CA ARG A 196 -5.66 0.53 5.42
C ARG A 196 -5.95 0.09 3.99
N ALA A 197 -5.10 0.53 3.06
CA ALA A 197 -5.14 0.07 1.69
C ALA A 197 -5.03 -1.47 1.64
N THR A 198 -6.08 -2.13 1.14
CA THR A 198 -6.15 -3.59 1.00
C THR A 198 -5.41 -4.11 -0.24
N ASN A 199 -5.00 -3.23 -1.17
CA ASN A 199 -4.48 -3.59 -2.49
C ASN A 199 -3.09 -2.99 -2.81
N GLU A 200 -2.30 -3.77 -3.56
CA GLU A 200 -0.87 -3.65 -3.97
C GLU A 200 -0.46 -2.39 -4.75
N GLY A 201 -1.36 -1.41 -4.90
CA GLY A 201 -1.15 -0.18 -5.67
C GLY A 201 -1.43 1.13 -4.92
N GLY A 202 -2.11 1.09 -3.77
CA GLY A 202 -2.84 2.26 -3.26
C GLY A 202 -2.01 3.37 -2.60
N ASN A 203 -0.71 3.22 -2.36
CA ASN A 203 0.03 4.28 -1.65
C ASN A 203 1.53 4.37 -1.98
N ARG A 204 1.96 3.88 -3.16
CA ARG A 204 3.35 4.07 -3.60
C ARG A 204 3.67 5.52 -3.94
N TYR A 205 2.69 6.27 -4.45
CA TYR A 205 2.86 7.67 -4.84
C TYR A 205 3.15 8.59 -3.64
N TRP A 206 2.62 8.26 -2.46
CA TRP A 206 2.76 9.08 -1.24
C TRP A 206 3.88 8.64 -0.29
N ARG A 207 4.72 7.66 -0.68
CA ARG A 207 5.97 7.35 0.05
C ARG A 207 7.01 8.46 -0.06
N PHE A 208 6.90 9.34 -1.07
CA PHE A 208 7.88 10.40 -1.33
C PHE A 208 7.56 11.74 -0.66
N MET A 209 6.40 11.86 0.02
CA MET A 209 5.93 13.10 0.62
C MET A 209 5.90 12.99 2.15
N GLY A 210 7.08 12.93 2.77
CA GLY A 210 7.32 13.25 4.19
C GLY A 210 6.85 12.24 5.26
N ASP A 211 7.56 12.26 6.40
CA ASP A 211 7.31 11.51 7.64
C ASP A 211 6.03 11.97 8.40
N GLU A 212 4.92 12.22 7.69
CA GLU A 212 3.69 12.53 8.41
C GLU A 212 3.18 11.26 9.11
N LYS A 213 2.96 11.37 10.42
CA LYS A 213 2.37 10.30 11.25
C LYS A 213 1.12 9.77 10.57
N ARG A 214 1.20 8.53 10.09
CA ARG A 214 0.07 7.82 9.50
C ARG A 214 -0.79 7.28 10.63
N PHE A 215 -2.08 7.50 10.51
CA PHE A 215 -3.07 6.96 11.41
C PHE A 215 -3.68 5.69 10.83
N PHE A 216 -3.95 4.71 11.68
CA PHE A 216 -4.66 3.48 11.37
C PHE A 216 -5.99 3.45 12.11
N LEU A 217 -7.07 3.27 11.36
CA LEU A 217 -8.43 3.06 11.85
C LEU A 217 -8.91 1.67 11.42
N SER A 218 -9.46 0.92 12.36
CA SER A 218 -10.24 -0.29 12.07
C SER A 218 -11.51 -0.29 12.91
N ILE A 219 -12.66 -0.40 12.26
CA ILE A 219 -13.98 -0.44 12.89
C ILE A 219 -14.62 -1.76 12.53
N GLU A 220 -14.82 -2.62 13.53
CA GLU A 220 -15.22 -4.01 13.35
C GLU A 220 -16.57 -4.28 14.02
N ALA A 221 -17.48 -4.92 13.30
CA ALA A 221 -18.74 -5.44 13.83
C ALA A 221 -18.92 -6.93 13.49
N ASN A 222 -19.26 -7.74 14.48
CA ASN A 222 -19.51 -9.17 14.29
C ASN A 222 -20.88 -9.42 13.64
N GLY A 223 -20.94 -10.40 12.74
CA GLY A 223 -22.16 -10.83 12.06
C GLY A 223 -23.26 -11.30 13.03
N THR A 224 -22.88 -11.92 14.15
CA THR A 224 -23.81 -12.29 15.22
C THR A 224 -24.53 -11.06 15.78
N ASP A 225 -23.80 -10.00 16.10
CA ASP A 225 -24.34 -8.79 16.72
C ASP A 225 -25.17 -8.00 15.70
N ILE A 226 -24.73 -7.97 14.44
CA ILE A 226 -25.49 -7.38 13.33
C ILE A 226 -26.86 -8.06 13.19
N LYS A 227 -26.90 -9.40 13.19
CA LYS A 227 -28.16 -10.16 13.10
C LYS A 227 -29.04 -9.99 14.32
N GLN A 228 -28.46 -9.92 15.53
CA GLN A 228 -29.21 -9.64 16.74
C GLN A 228 -29.84 -8.23 16.70
N TYR A 229 -29.10 -7.23 16.22
CA TYR A 229 -29.62 -5.89 16.01
C TYR A 229 -30.75 -5.87 14.97
N GLN A 230 -30.56 -6.49 13.80
CA GLN A 230 -31.59 -6.59 12.75
C GLN A 230 -32.88 -7.29 13.20
N THR A 231 -32.79 -8.19 14.19
CA THR A 231 -33.93 -8.89 14.78
C THR A 231 -34.48 -8.22 16.04
N ASN A 232 -34.09 -6.96 16.31
CA ASN A 232 -34.48 -6.16 17.47
C ASN A 232 -34.14 -6.79 18.84
N LYS A 233 -33.15 -7.70 18.88
CA LYS A 233 -32.64 -8.30 20.13
C LYS A 233 -31.60 -7.42 20.82
N LEU A 234 -30.96 -6.52 20.07
CA LEU A 234 -30.10 -5.46 20.60
C LEU A 234 -30.73 -4.11 20.24
N THR A 235 -30.66 -3.15 21.16
CA THR A 235 -30.94 -1.75 20.81
C THR A 235 -29.78 -1.18 19.99
N ARG A 236 -30.00 -0.02 19.36
CA ARG A 236 -28.95 0.66 18.58
C ARG A 236 -27.74 1.01 19.45
N GLU A 237 -27.98 1.49 20.65
CA GLU A 237 -26.95 1.87 21.61
C GLU A 237 -26.12 0.65 22.04
N GLN A 238 -26.80 -0.47 22.32
CA GLN A 238 -26.15 -1.73 22.66
C GLN A 238 -25.31 -2.28 21.50
N PHE A 239 -25.83 -2.20 20.28
CA PHE A 239 -25.10 -2.61 19.08
C PHE A 239 -23.85 -1.74 18.85
N VAL A 240 -24.02 -0.41 18.86
CA VAL A 240 -22.90 0.53 18.66
C VAL A 240 -21.83 0.39 19.75
N ALA A 241 -22.21 0.09 20.99
CA ALA A 241 -21.27 -0.18 22.08
C ALA A 241 -20.44 -1.47 21.87
N LYS A 242 -20.96 -2.43 21.11
CA LYS A 242 -20.24 -3.66 20.74
C LYS A 242 -19.34 -3.50 19.52
N VAL A 243 -19.50 -2.43 18.74
CA VAL A 243 -18.61 -2.13 17.60
C VAL A 243 -17.21 -1.84 18.13
N LYS A 244 -16.24 -2.64 17.72
CA LYS A 244 -14.85 -2.49 18.13
C LYS A 244 -14.18 -1.43 17.27
N VAL A 245 -13.76 -0.32 17.88
CA VAL A 245 -12.97 0.72 17.22
C VAL A 245 -11.52 0.58 17.68
N VAL A 246 -10.62 0.42 16.72
CA VAL A 246 -9.17 0.38 16.94
C VAL A 246 -8.57 1.59 16.24
N GLU A 247 -8.07 2.52 17.04
CA GLU A 247 -7.38 3.73 16.61
C GLU A 247 -5.91 3.59 17.00
N SER A 248 -5.02 3.71 16.03
CA SER A 248 -3.59 3.51 16.27
C SER A 248 -2.74 4.46 15.44
N GLU A 249 -1.67 4.97 16.04
CA GLU A 249 -0.65 5.73 15.33
C GLU A 249 0.46 4.80 14.87
N VAL A 250 0.91 4.97 13.61
CA VAL A 250 2.14 4.37 13.13
C VAL A 250 3.31 5.06 13.86
N LEU A 251 4.03 4.28 14.66
CA LEU A 251 5.25 4.72 15.30
C LEU A 251 6.41 4.49 14.31
N ASN A 252 7.09 5.56 13.93
CA ASN A 252 8.30 5.51 13.11
C ASN A 252 9.55 5.15 13.94
N GLU A 253 9.39 4.91 15.24
CA GLU A 253 10.49 4.51 16.12
C GLU A 253 10.93 3.08 15.79
N ARG A 254 12.22 2.91 15.48
CA ARG A 254 12.82 1.60 15.27
C ARG A 254 12.94 0.89 16.61
N VAL A 255 12.30 -0.27 16.71
CA VAL A 255 12.35 -1.09 17.92
C VAL A 255 13.31 -2.24 17.69
N GLN A 256 14.35 -2.34 18.53
CA GLN A 256 15.48 -3.24 18.30
C GLN A 256 15.09 -4.72 18.13
N ASP A 257 14.13 -5.21 18.92
CA ASP A 257 13.70 -6.61 18.85
C ASP A 257 12.86 -6.90 17.59
N LEU A 258 12.09 -5.93 17.11
CA LEU A 258 11.36 -6.01 15.84
C LEU A 258 12.32 -6.00 14.64
N GLU A 259 13.35 -5.15 14.66
CA GLU A 259 14.42 -5.15 13.64
C GLU A 259 15.18 -6.48 13.62
N LEU A 260 15.46 -7.04 14.80
CA LEU A 260 16.12 -8.34 14.92
C LEU A 260 15.25 -9.43 14.29
N LEU A 261 13.93 -9.44 14.56
CA LEU A 261 13.03 -10.39 13.94
C LEU A 261 12.99 -10.24 12.42
N THR A 262 13.00 -9.01 11.88
CA THR A 262 13.12 -8.78 10.43
C THR A 262 14.35 -9.49 9.87
N THR A 263 15.50 -9.26 10.50
CA THR A 263 16.79 -9.86 10.09
C THR A 263 16.77 -11.38 10.14
N ILE A 264 16.18 -11.96 11.18
CA ILE A 264 16.03 -13.41 11.33
C ILE A 264 15.15 -13.98 10.22
N ILE A 265 13.98 -13.39 9.99
CA ILE A 265 13.04 -13.85 8.95
C ILE A 265 13.67 -13.75 7.56
N ASP A 266 14.32 -12.62 7.25
CA ASP A 266 15.02 -12.46 5.98
C ASP A 266 16.10 -13.51 5.78
N ARG A 267 16.85 -13.87 6.83
CA ARG A 267 17.87 -14.93 6.76
C ARG A 267 17.25 -16.30 6.56
N LEU A 268 16.21 -16.67 7.34
CA LEU A 268 15.55 -17.98 7.25
C LEU A 268 14.97 -18.26 5.87
N TYR A 269 14.47 -17.22 5.20
CA TYR A 269 13.91 -17.30 3.86
C TYR A 269 14.92 -16.94 2.77
N GLN A 270 16.23 -17.01 3.01
CA GLN A 270 17.19 -16.92 1.91
C GLN A 270 17.21 -18.21 1.08
N PRO A 271 17.58 -18.13 -0.21
CA PRO A 271 17.64 -19.28 -1.10
C PRO A 271 18.49 -20.47 -0.62
N ASP A 272 19.51 -20.22 0.21
CA ASP A 272 20.42 -21.24 0.75
C ASP A 272 19.88 -21.96 2.00
N LEU A 273 18.98 -21.32 2.76
CA LEU A 273 18.41 -21.88 3.99
C LEU A 273 16.98 -22.39 3.80
N SER A 274 16.18 -21.73 2.99
CA SER A 274 14.80 -22.13 2.74
C SER A 274 14.72 -23.31 1.78
N LYS A 275 13.84 -24.25 2.11
CA LYS A 275 13.51 -25.42 1.26
C LYS A 275 12.19 -25.24 0.52
N THR A 276 11.54 -24.08 0.65
CA THR A 276 10.22 -23.84 0.05
C THR A 276 10.23 -22.53 -0.74
N PHE A 277 9.81 -21.42 -0.13
CA PHE A 277 9.81 -20.08 -0.72
C PHE A 277 10.95 -19.25 -0.15
N PHE A 278 11.45 -18.28 -0.90
CA PHE A 278 12.53 -17.38 -0.49
C PHE A 278 12.12 -15.91 -0.61
N THR A 279 12.84 -15.02 0.06
CA THR A 279 12.67 -13.55 0.00
C THR A 279 13.93 -12.90 -0.58
N GLU A 280 13.77 -11.71 -1.16
CA GLU A 280 14.86 -10.85 -1.64
C GLU A 280 15.18 -9.74 -0.63
N GLN A 281 15.10 -10.04 0.67
CA GLN A 281 15.38 -9.11 1.78
C GLN A 281 14.52 -7.84 1.74
N ASN A 282 13.25 -7.99 1.37
CA ASN A 282 12.29 -6.89 1.32
C ASN A 282 11.30 -6.91 2.49
N THR A 283 11.62 -7.64 3.55
CA THR A 283 10.80 -7.68 4.75
C THR A 283 10.94 -6.38 5.50
N TYR A 284 9.82 -5.76 5.86
CA TYR A 284 9.79 -4.60 6.74
C TYR A 284 8.60 -4.70 7.68
N TYR A 285 8.58 -3.91 8.75
CA TYR A 285 7.43 -3.86 9.65
C TYR A 285 6.92 -2.44 9.83
N GLU A 286 5.65 -2.36 10.24
CA GLU A 286 5.00 -1.14 10.71
C GLU A 286 4.60 -1.38 12.19
N ARG A 287 5.08 -0.53 13.10
CA ARG A 287 4.66 -0.56 14.51
C ARG A 287 3.43 0.32 14.67
N LEU A 288 2.34 -0.26 15.16
CA LEU A 288 1.08 0.41 15.41
C LEU A 288 0.82 0.47 16.92
N LYS A 289 0.82 1.67 17.50
CA LYS A 289 0.62 1.88 18.94
C LYS A 289 -0.65 1.18 19.44
N ASP A 290 -0.55 0.40 20.51
CA ASP A 290 -1.67 -0.33 21.14
C ASP A 290 -2.34 -1.41 20.26
N PHE A 291 -1.88 -1.60 19.02
CA PHE A 291 -2.29 -2.69 18.14
C PHE A 291 -1.23 -3.77 18.06
N GLY A 292 0.04 -3.39 17.89
CA GLY A 292 1.18 -4.29 17.79
C GLY A 292 2.07 -4.02 16.58
N ALA A 293 2.60 -5.05 15.93
CA ALA A 293 3.51 -4.92 14.80
C ALA A 293 3.02 -5.72 13.60
N ILE A 294 3.11 -5.13 12.41
CA ILE A 294 2.73 -5.79 11.15
C ILE A 294 3.94 -5.89 10.24
N TYR A 295 4.36 -7.12 9.97
CA TYR A 295 5.40 -7.45 9.01
C TYR A 295 4.80 -7.59 7.62
N HIS A 296 5.48 -6.99 6.66
CA HIS A 296 5.18 -7.08 5.24
C HIS A 296 6.33 -7.83 4.57
N MET A 297 6.01 -8.96 3.95
CA MET A 297 7.00 -9.81 3.29
C MET A 297 6.49 -10.21 1.91
N GLN A 298 7.37 -10.26 0.91
CA GLN A 298 7.05 -10.86 -0.38
C GLN A 298 7.97 -12.04 -0.62
N VAL A 299 7.36 -13.21 -0.85
CA VAL A 299 8.10 -14.46 -1.05
C VAL A 299 7.92 -14.98 -2.47
N PHE A 300 8.97 -15.62 -2.96
CA PHE A 300 9.10 -16.18 -4.29
C PHE A 300 9.39 -17.67 -4.20
N SER A 301 8.88 -18.46 -5.13
CA SER A 301 9.28 -19.87 -5.28
C SER A 301 10.21 -20.08 -6.47
N SER A 302 10.25 -19.11 -7.39
CA SER A 302 10.96 -19.22 -8.65
C SER A 302 11.25 -17.85 -9.26
N ASN A 303 12.34 -17.75 -10.03
CA ASN A 303 12.66 -16.60 -10.86
C ASN A 303 12.40 -16.93 -12.33
N GLN A 304 11.77 -16.01 -13.06
CA GLN A 304 11.54 -16.17 -14.50
C GLN A 304 12.84 -15.92 -15.26
N MET A 305 13.20 -16.84 -16.14
CA MET A 305 14.30 -16.71 -17.10
C MET A 305 13.76 -16.28 -18.46
N GLU A 306 14.68 -16.04 -19.40
CA GLU A 306 14.33 -15.87 -20.82
C GLU A 306 13.58 -17.10 -21.37
N ARG A 307 12.69 -16.85 -22.34
CA ARG A 307 11.93 -17.88 -23.09
C ARG A 307 10.94 -18.70 -22.25
N GLY A 308 10.46 -18.16 -21.13
CA GLY A 308 9.37 -18.79 -20.34
C GLY A 308 9.81 -19.93 -19.43
N TYR A 309 11.11 -20.11 -19.24
CA TYR A 309 11.65 -21.05 -18.25
C TYR A 309 11.78 -20.38 -16.87
N PHE A 310 11.86 -21.20 -15.83
CA PHE A 310 12.06 -20.72 -14.46
C PHE A 310 13.27 -21.39 -13.79
N THR A 311 13.86 -20.71 -12.82
CA THR A 311 14.75 -21.31 -11.81
C THR A 311 14.04 -21.35 -10.48
N MET A 312 14.26 -22.41 -9.69
CA MET A 312 13.76 -22.56 -8.32
C MET A 312 14.96 -22.75 -7.39
N PRO A 313 15.56 -21.64 -6.89
CA PRO A 313 16.78 -21.70 -6.09
C PRO A 313 16.70 -22.65 -4.89
N THR A 314 15.58 -22.62 -4.14
CA THR A 314 15.35 -23.46 -2.94
C THR A 314 15.30 -24.96 -3.26
N GLN A 315 15.03 -25.32 -4.51
CA GLN A 315 14.98 -26.71 -4.99
C GLN A 315 16.22 -27.09 -5.81
N SER A 316 17.18 -26.18 -5.98
CA SER A 316 18.31 -26.33 -6.93
C SER A 316 17.86 -26.73 -8.34
N ALA A 317 16.66 -26.33 -8.77
CA ALA A 317 16.13 -26.68 -10.08
C ALA A 317 16.29 -25.52 -11.07
N GLN A 318 16.75 -25.82 -12.28
CA GLN A 318 16.96 -24.84 -13.34
C GLN A 318 16.19 -25.26 -14.60
N LYS A 319 15.86 -24.27 -15.44
CA LYS A 319 15.16 -24.46 -16.72
C LYS A 319 13.87 -25.28 -16.61
N VAL A 320 13.12 -25.11 -15.52
CA VAL A 320 11.82 -25.79 -15.37
C VAL A 320 10.76 -25.07 -16.21
N THR A 321 9.85 -25.84 -16.78
CA THR A 321 8.69 -25.29 -17.50
C THR A 321 7.68 -24.66 -16.54
N GLU A 322 6.74 -23.85 -17.07
CA GLU A 322 5.69 -23.24 -16.26
C GLU A 322 4.81 -24.29 -15.54
N GLU A 323 4.45 -25.37 -16.23
CA GLU A 323 3.63 -26.46 -15.68
C GLU A 323 4.34 -27.19 -14.52
N GLU A 324 5.61 -27.58 -14.73
CA GLU A 324 6.42 -28.24 -13.71
C GLU A 324 6.63 -27.33 -12.50
N ARG A 325 6.89 -26.04 -12.75
CA ARG A 325 7.02 -25.03 -11.71
C ARG A 325 5.72 -24.91 -10.92
N ASN A 326 4.58 -24.73 -11.57
CA ASN A 326 3.29 -24.58 -10.90
C ASN A 326 2.93 -25.81 -10.06
N LYS A 327 3.20 -27.02 -10.57
CA LYS A 327 3.04 -28.27 -9.80
C LYS A 327 3.91 -28.27 -8.53
N LYS A 328 5.21 -27.97 -8.65
CA LYS A 328 6.13 -27.91 -7.50
C LYS A 328 5.71 -26.83 -6.49
N VAL A 329 5.31 -25.64 -6.95
CA VAL A 329 4.87 -24.57 -6.06
C VAL A 329 3.65 -24.99 -5.25
N LYS A 330 2.68 -25.65 -5.88
CA LYS A 330 1.49 -26.20 -5.21
C LYS A 330 1.87 -27.24 -4.13
N GLU A 331 2.85 -28.08 -4.40
CA GLU A 331 3.36 -29.09 -3.46
C GLU A 331 4.14 -28.45 -2.29
N LEU A 332 4.89 -27.37 -2.54
CA LEU A 332 5.69 -26.67 -1.51
C LEU A 332 4.84 -25.79 -0.57
N TYR A 333 3.69 -25.29 -1.04
CA TYR A 333 2.88 -24.32 -0.29
C TYR A 333 2.43 -24.79 1.11
N PRO A 334 1.89 -26.02 1.30
CA PRO A 334 1.50 -26.48 2.63
C PRO A 334 2.67 -26.53 3.62
N THR A 335 3.85 -26.93 3.14
CA THR A 335 5.08 -26.96 3.94
C THR A 335 5.52 -25.55 4.32
N PHE A 336 5.49 -24.61 3.37
CA PHE A 336 5.79 -23.20 3.63
C PHE A 336 4.86 -22.57 4.67
N GLU A 337 3.55 -22.77 4.54
CA GLU A 337 2.57 -22.23 5.49
C GLU A 337 2.84 -22.74 6.91
N LYS A 338 3.12 -24.04 7.04
CA LYS A 338 3.47 -24.67 8.32
C LYS A 338 4.77 -24.10 8.88
N GLU A 339 5.84 -24.09 8.09
CA GLU A 339 7.15 -23.56 8.49
C GLU A 339 7.07 -22.09 8.89
N LEU A 340 6.28 -21.28 8.18
CA LEU A 340 6.08 -19.88 8.51
C LEU A 340 5.40 -19.69 9.85
N LYS A 341 4.33 -20.45 10.16
CA LYS A 341 3.72 -20.40 11.49
C LYS A 341 4.71 -20.80 12.58
N GLU A 342 5.47 -21.86 12.35
CA GLU A 342 6.46 -22.36 13.30
C GLU A 342 7.58 -21.34 13.53
N ASN A 343 8.09 -20.71 12.48
CA ASN A 343 9.11 -19.66 12.55
C ASN A 343 8.58 -18.41 13.26
N ILE A 344 7.34 -17.97 12.98
CA ILE A 344 6.72 -16.84 13.69
C ILE A 344 6.60 -17.14 15.18
N LEU A 345 6.20 -18.37 15.55
CA LEU A 345 6.10 -18.76 16.96
C LEU A 345 7.48 -18.81 17.64
N GLU A 346 8.45 -19.47 16.98
CA GLU A 346 9.76 -19.76 17.56
C GLU A 346 10.63 -18.51 17.70
N TYR A 347 10.59 -17.60 16.72
CA TYR A 347 11.37 -16.37 16.75
C TYR A 347 10.57 -15.17 17.24
N GLY A 348 9.25 -15.15 17.05
CA GLY A 348 8.40 -14.06 17.57
C GLY A 348 8.38 -14.01 19.11
N ARG A 349 8.63 -15.12 19.80
CA ARG A 349 8.73 -15.16 21.27
C ARG A 349 9.85 -14.30 21.85
N THR A 350 10.82 -13.88 21.04
CA THR A 350 11.90 -12.99 21.50
C THR A 350 11.48 -11.52 21.56
N ILE A 351 10.31 -11.17 21.01
CA ILE A 351 9.79 -9.80 21.03
C ILE A 351 9.27 -9.47 22.42
N LYS A 352 9.86 -8.44 23.05
CA LYS A 352 9.50 -7.94 24.38
C LYS A 352 8.82 -6.57 24.33
N SER A 353 8.89 -5.89 23.19
CA SER A 353 8.31 -4.56 22.97
C SER A 353 6.80 -4.54 22.74
N LEU A 354 6.18 -5.72 22.60
CA LEU A 354 4.73 -5.87 22.44
C LEU A 354 4.06 -6.16 23.78
N LYS A 355 2.97 -5.44 24.08
CA LYS A 355 2.11 -5.71 25.24
C LYS A 355 1.30 -7.00 25.03
N PRO A 356 0.86 -7.71 26.09
CA PRO A 356 0.17 -9.01 25.97
C PRO A 356 -1.05 -9.03 25.04
N GLU A 357 -1.78 -7.92 24.97
CA GLU A 357 -2.96 -7.69 24.15
C GLU A 357 -2.66 -7.34 22.68
N GLU A 358 -1.45 -6.86 22.41
CA GLU A 358 -1.01 -6.49 21.07
C GLU A 358 -0.75 -7.73 20.19
N SER A 359 -0.87 -7.53 18.89
CA SER A 359 -0.79 -8.57 17.88
C SER A 359 0.48 -8.44 17.03
N LEU A 360 1.10 -9.58 16.76
CA LEU A 360 2.11 -9.73 15.75
C LEU A 360 1.43 -10.29 14.49
N VAL A 361 1.49 -9.53 13.40
CA VAL A 361 0.83 -9.87 12.13
C VAL A 361 1.88 -10.00 11.04
N PHE A 362 1.81 -11.05 10.23
CA PHE A 362 2.63 -11.25 9.04
C PHE A 362 1.75 -11.24 7.80
N ASN A 363 1.87 -10.18 7.01
CA ASN A 363 1.24 -10.04 5.70
C ASN A 363 2.22 -10.47 4.62
N VAL A 364 2.03 -11.68 4.11
CA VAL A 364 2.92 -12.29 3.14
C VAL A 364 2.27 -12.33 1.77
N ARG A 365 2.93 -11.75 0.79
CA ARG A 365 2.57 -11.86 -0.62
C ARG A 365 3.29 -13.05 -1.23
N LEU A 366 2.53 -13.96 -1.83
CA LEU A 366 3.05 -15.15 -2.47
C LEU A 366 3.42 -14.87 -3.94
N THR A 367 4.28 -15.71 -4.49
CA THR A 367 4.61 -15.68 -5.91
C THR A 367 3.36 -15.84 -6.79
N LYS A 368 3.37 -15.23 -7.96
CA LYS A 368 2.28 -15.41 -8.92
C LYS A 368 2.29 -16.82 -9.48
N CYS A 369 1.18 -17.53 -9.37
CA CYS A 369 1.07 -18.94 -9.75
C CYS A 369 -0.33 -19.19 -10.31
N LYS A 370 -0.46 -19.08 -11.65
CA LYS A 370 -1.74 -19.25 -12.34
C LYS A 370 -2.23 -20.68 -12.19
N GLU A 371 -3.49 -20.83 -11.81
CA GLU A 371 -4.19 -22.13 -11.71
C GLU A 371 -3.56 -23.09 -10.68
N CYS A 372 -2.72 -22.56 -9.78
CA CYS A 372 -2.10 -23.36 -8.74
C CYS A 372 -3.09 -23.66 -7.60
N GLY A 373 -4.14 -22.84 -7.46
CA GLY A 373 -5.12 -22.96 -6.37
C GLY A 373 -4.52 -22.59 -5.01
N ILE A 374 -3.40 -21.89 -5.00
CA ILE A 374 -2.78 -21.31 -3.80
C ILE A 374 -3.23 -19.85 -3.67
N PRO A 375 -3.31 -19.28 -2.47
CA PRO A 375 -3.69 -17.90 -2.31
C PRO A 375 -2.63 -16.93 -2.85
N SER A 376 -3.03 -15.72 -3.21
CA SER A 376 -2.13 -14.62 -3.56
C SER A 376 -1.41 -14.00 -2.36
N THR A 377 -2.04 -14.10 -1.20
CA THR A 377 -1.54 -13.54 0.06
C THR A 377 -1.90 -14.47 1.21
N ILE A 378 -1.10 -14.47 2.26
CA ILE A 378 -1.46 -15.05 3.56
C ILE A 378 -1.21 -14.02 4.65
N GLU A 379 -2.12 -13.93 5.59
CA GLU A 379 -2.00 -13.11 6.79
C GLU A 379 -2.01 -14.06 8.00
N ILE A 380 -0.94 -14.07 8.78
CA ILE A 380 -0.84 -14.85 10.01
C ILE A 380 -0.84 -13.88 11.18
N THR A 381 -1.75 -14.06 12.13
CA THR A 381 -1.88 -13.20 13.31
C THR A 381 -1.72 -14.02 14.59
N THR A 382 -0.95 -13.49 15.54
CA THR A 382 -0.82 -14.06 16.87
C THR A 382 -0.74 -12.95 17.92
N LYS A 383 -1.32 -13.17 19.10
CA LYS A 383 -1.19 -12.22 20.22
C LYS A 383 0.18 -12.40 20.90
N ALA A 384 0.75 -11.32 21.40
CA ALA A 384 2.01 -11.35 22.15
C ALA A 384 1.89 -12.22 23.42
N SER A 385 0.71 -12.26 24.06
CA SER A 385 0.41 -13.17 25.19
C SER A 385 0.60 -14.64 24.83
N VAL A 386 0.24 -15.07 23.61
CA VAL A 386 0.44 -16.46 23.17
C VAL A 386 1.93 -16.78 23.04
N LEU A 387 2.71 -15.82 22.51
CA LEU A 387 4.16 -15.95 22.35
C LEU A 387 4.88 -16.02 23.71
N SER A 388 4.47 -15.20 24.67
CA SER A 388 5.05 -15.18 26.02
C SER A 388 4.63 -16.40 26.86
N ASP A 389 3.39 -16.87 26.72
CA ASP A 389 2.93 -18.11 27.34
C ASP A 389 3.68 -19.34 26.78
N TYR A 390 3.96 -19.37 25.47
CA TYR A 390 4.83 -20.40 24.87
C TYR A 390 6.27 -20.31 25.39
N MET A 391 6.85 -19.10 25.44
CA MET A 391 8.20 -18.88 25.97
C MET A 391 8.36 -19.34 27.42
N SER A 392 7.33 -19.15 28.24
CA SER A 392 7.32 -19.55 29.65
C SER A 392 6.94 -21.02 29.87
N GLY A 393 6.62 -21.78 28.82
CA GLY A 393 6.20 -23.17 28.90
C GLY A 393 4.77 -23.38 29.41
N LYS A 394 3.97 -22.32 29.56
CA LYS A 394 2.55 -22.42 29.93
C LYS A 394 1.69 -22.99 28.79
N LEU A 395 2.09 -22.73 27.55
CA LEU A 395 1.51 -23.34 26.36
C LEU A 395 2.55 -24.22 25.68
N ASP A 396 2.16 -25.43 25.30
CA ASP A 396 2.96 -26.23 24.39
C ASP A 396 2.90 -25.68 22.96
N ARG A 397 3.80 -26.17 22.11
CA ARG A 397 3.94 -25.76 20.71
C ARG A 397 2.64 -25.91 19.92
N ASN A 398 1.94 -27.04 20.05
CA ASN A 398 0.74 -27.31 19.27
C ASN A 398 -0.42 -26.43 19.72
N ALA A 399 -0.57 -26.24 21.03
CA ALA A 399 -1.55 -25.34 21.63
C ALA A 399 -1.31 -23.89 21.20
N ALA A 400 -0.05 -23.45 21.13
CA ALA A 400 0.31 -22.11 20.65
C ALA A 400 0.01 -21.94 19.15
N LEU A 401 0.42 -22.88 18.29
CA LEU A 401 0.15 -22.86 16.84
C LEU A 401 -1.35 -22.84 16.51
N ALA A 402 -2.18 -23.50 17.34
CA ALA A 402 -3.63 -23.53 17.19
C ALA A 402 -4.30 -22.18 17.51
N LYS A 403 -3.67 -21.36 18.36
CA LYS A 403 -4.16 -20.01 18.69
C LYS A 403 -3.78 -18.95 17.66
N MET A 404 -2.93 -19.30 16.69
CA MET A 404 -2.57 -18.39 15.59
C MET A 404 -3.65 -18.42 14.51
N GLU A 405 -4.16 -17.24 14.16
CA GLU A 405 -5.15 -17.06 13.10
C GLU A 405 -4.44 -17.01 11.74
N VAL A 406 -4.97 -17.71 10.75
CA VAL A 406 -4.45 -17.69 9.37
C VAL A 406 -5.57 -17.27 8.43
N LYS A 407 -5.35 -16.19 7.69
CA LYS A 407 -6.27 -15.69 6.67
C LYS A 407 -5.60 -15.81 5.31
N LYS A 408 -6.33 -16.38 4.35
CA LYS A 408 -5.85 -16.58 2.99
C LYS A 408 -6.52 -15.56 2.07
N GLY A 409 -5.73 -15.00 1.15
CA GLY A 409 -6.23 -14.17 0.06
C GLY A 409 -6.96 -14.99 -1.01
N PRO A 410 -7.41 -14.35 -2.10
CA PRO A 410 -8.00 -15.06 -3.22
C PRO A 410 -6.99 -16.04 -3.83
N ASN A 411 -7.49 -17.19 -4.28
CA ASN A 411 -6.68 -18.18 -4.98
C ASN A 411 -6.25 -17.66 -6.36
N GLN A 412 -5.07 -18.09 -6.81
CA GLN A 412 -4.48 -17.79 -8.10
C GLN A 412 -4.52 -18.98 -9.05
#